data_AF-A0A849I6M5-F1
#
_entry.id   AF-A0A849I6M5-F1
#
_cell.length_a   1.000
_cell.length_b   1.000
_cell.length_c   1.000
_cell.angle_alpha   90.00
_cell.angle_beta   90.00
_cell.angle_gamma   90.00
#
_symmetry.space_group_name_H-M   'P 1'
#
loop_
_entity.id
_entity.type
_entity.pdbx_description
1 polymer ?
#
loop_
_entity_poly.entity_id
_entity_poly.type
_entity_poly.pdbx_seq_one_letter_code
_entity_poly.pdbx_strand_id
1 'polypeptide(L)'
;MIENELLEFVRFSIRSVWNVELLLHLRRTAGRTWEAEELVRELRASASVVKDGLEALQKAGLVAADGNGGWRYAPASATFDRLTEELEALYRERPTAVTQALFARTDKLRSFADAFRLRKD
;
A
#
# COMPACT_ATOMS: atom_id res chain seq x y z
N MET A 1 13.65 12.34 12.43
CA MET A 1 13.08 11.08 12.96
C MET A 1 11.81 10.66 12.22
N ILE A 2 10.89 11.58 11.90
CA ILE A 2 9.63 11.29 11.18
C ILE A 2 9.86 10.63 9.80
N GLU A 3 10.86 11.07 9.04
CA GLU A 3 11.17 10.51 7.71
C GLU A 3 11.53 9.02 7.74
N ASN A 4 12.21 8.53 8.80
CA ASN A 4 12.54 7.12 8.93
C ASN A 4 11.29 6.26 9.22
N GLU A 5 10.37 6.78 10.03
CA GLU A 5 9.11 6.09 10.36
C GLU A 5 8.22 5.97 9.12
N LEU A 6 8.12 7.03 8.31
CA LEU A 6 7.41 6.99 7.04
C LEU A 6 8.04 5.99 6.06
N LEU A 7 9.37 5.96 5.96
CA LEU A 7 10.07 4.98 5.12
C LEU A 7 9.82 3.54 5.59
N GLU A 8 9.84 3.29 6.90
CA GLU A 8 9.51 1.97 7.46
C GLU A 8 8.05 1.60 7.18
N PHE A 9 7.12 2.52 7.39
CA PHE A 9 5.71 2.33 7.05
C PHE A 9 5.51 1.97 5.58
N VAL A 10 6.07 2.74 4.65
CA VAL A 10 6.00 2.45 3.22
C VAL A 10 6.64 1.10 2.92
N ARG A 11 7.78 0.77 3.56
CA ARG A 11 8.46 -0.52 3.34
C ARG A 11 7.70 -1.72 3.88
N PHE A 12 6.92 -1.61 4.95
CA PHE A 12 6.24 -2.76 5.56
C PHE A 12 4.78 -2.90 5.08
N SER A 13 4.09 -1.77 4.94
CA SER A 13 2.65 -1.71 4.67
C SER A 13 2.31 -1.61 3.18
N ILE A 14 3.21 -1.05 2.36
CA ILE A 14 2.95 -0.80 0.93
C ILE A 14 3.79 -1.74 0.06
N ARG A 15 3.15 -2.38 -0.92
CA ARG A 15 3.78 -3.40 -1.78
C ARG A 15 4.00 -2.98 -3.23
N SER A 16 3.29 -1.96 -3.70
CA SER A 16 3.35 -1.49 -5.08
C SER A 16 2.80 -0.07 -5.19
N VAL A 17 3.05 0.59 -6.33
CA VAL A 17 2.41 1.87 -6.65
C VAL A 17 0.89 1.74 -6.63
N TRP A 18 0.35 0.64 -7.16
CA TRP A 18 -1.09 0.35 -7.09
C TRP A 18 -1.66 0.26 -5.67
N ASN A 19 -0.88 -0.24 -4.69
CA ASN A 19 -1.31 -0.22 -3.29
C ASN A 19 -1.38 1.22 -2.74
N VAL A 20 -0.48 2.11 -3.15
CA VAL A 20 -0.54 3.53 -2.78
C VAL A 20 -1.81 4.15 -3.33
N GLU A 21 -2.09 3.98 -4.64
CA GLU A 21 -3.27 4.56 -5.27
C GLU A 21 -4.57 4.06 -4.63
N LEU A 22 -4.68 2.76 -4.38
CA LEU A 22 -5.84 2.16 -3.71
C LEU A 22 -6.02 2.70 -2.29
N LEU A 23 -4.94 2.74 -1.49
CA LEU A 23 -4.97 3.27 -0.13
C LEU A 23 -5.40 4.74 -0.10
N LEU A 24 -4.81 5.56 -0.95
CA LEU A 24 -5.09 7.00 -1.00
C LEU A 24 -6.50 7.28 -1.54
N HIS A 25 -7.00 6.45 -2.47
CA HIS A 25 -8.38 6.52 -2.92
C HIS A 25 -9.36 6.24 -1.76
N LEU A 26 -9.14 5.16 -1.00
CA LEU A 26 -9.96 4.82 0.16
C LEU A 26 -9.87 5.87 1.26
N ARG A 27 -8.69 6.45 1.53
CA ARG A 27 -8.53 7.55 2.51
C ARG A 27 -9.35 8.77 2.12
N ARG A 28 -9.23 9.23 0.87
CA ARG A 28 -10.00 10.38 0.36
C ARG A 28 -11.52 10.18 0.43
N THR A 29 -11.95 8.92 0.49
CA THR A 29 -13.36 8.52 0.53
C THR A 29 -13.72 7.79 1.83
N ALA A 30 -12.98 8.04 2.93
CA ALA A 30 -13.09 7.29 4.19
C ALA A 30 -14.50 7.24 4.82
N GLY A 31 -15.40 8.14 4.43
CA GLY A 31 -16.82 8.12 4.84
C GLY A 31 -17.69 7.08 4.10
N ARG A 32 -17.12 6.35 3.13
CA ARG A 32 -17.83 5.40 2.28
C ARG A 32 -17.19 4.01 2.37
N THR A 33 -18.04 2.99 2.31
CA THR A 33 -17.65 1.61 2.03
C THR A 33 -17.76 1.34 0.52
N TRP A 34 -16.79 0.60 -0.01
CA TRP A 34 -16.67 0.26 -1.42
C TRP A 34 -16.77 -1.23 -1.65
N GLU A 35 -17.49 -1.65 -2.68
CA GLU A 35 -17.36 -3.03 -3.17
C GLU A 35 -16.08 -3.18 -4.01
N ALA A 36 -15.49 -4.38 -4.01
CA ALA A 36 -14.27 -4.64 -4.77
C ALA A 36 -14.47 -4.39 -6.28
N GLU A 37 -15.65 -4.69 -6.83
CA GLU A 37 -15.95 -4.43 -8.25
C GLU A 37 -16.05 -2.94 -8.58
N GLU A 38 -16.54 -2.12 -7.65
CA GLU A 38 -16.57 -0.67 -7.82
C GLU A 38 -15.15 -0.11 -7.88
N LEU A 39 -14.26 -0.58 -7.00
CA LEU A 39 -12.85 -0.19 -6.98
C LEU A 39 -12.12 -0.59 -8.28
N VAL A 40 -12.44 -1.76 -8.85
CA VAL A 40 -11.92 -2.20 -10.16
C VAL A 40 -12.27 -1.20 -11.26
N ARG A 41 -13.53 -0.76 -11.31
CA ARG A 41 -14.01 0.21 -12.32
C ARG A 41 -13.42 1.59 -12.10
N GLU A 42 -13.43 2.06 -10.86
CA GLU A 42 -12.99 3.41 -10.47
C GLU A 42 -11.49 3.60 -10.70
N LEU A 43 -10.67 2.63 -10.27
CA LEU A 43 -9.21 2.68 -10.41
C LEU A 43 -8.72 2.17 -11.78
N ARG A 44 -9.64 1.67 -12.64
CA ARG A 44 -9.33 1.05 -13.94
C ARG A 44 -8.23 -0.02 -13.82
N ALA A 45 -8.30 -0.81 -12.75
CA ALA A 45 -7.36 -1.87 -12.42
C ALA A 45 -7.98 -3.24 -12.72
N SER A 46 -7.17 -4.32 -12.69
CA SER A 46 -7.72 -5.67 -12.74
C SER A 46 -8.29 -6.09 -11.38
N ALA A 47 -9.24 -7.03 -11.39
CA ALA A 47 -9.79 -7.62 -10.17
C ALA A 47 -8.71 -8.24 -9.27
N SER A 48 -7.70 -8.88 -9.87
CA SER A 48 -6.55 -9.43 -9.13
C SER A 48 -5.76 -8.34 -8.41
N VAL A 49 -5.43 -7.23 -9.08
CA VAL A 49 -4.68 -6.12 -8.48
C VAL A 49 -5.43 -5.50 -7.31
N VAL A 50 -6.75 -5.28 -7.47
CA VAL A 50 -7.57 -4.72 -6.39
C VAL A 50 -7.66 -5.69 -5.22
N LYS A 51 -7.96 -6.97 -5.47
CA LYS A 51 -8.08 -7.98 -4.41
C LYS A 51 -6.76 -8.14 -3.62
N ASP A 52 -5.65 -8.34 -4.32
CA ASP A 52 -4.34 -8.51 -3.69
C ASP A 52 -3.94 -7.26 -2.90
N GLY A 53 -4.28 -6.07 -3.41
CA GLY A 53 -4.08 -4.79 -2.73
C GLY A 53 -4.91 -4.68 -1.45
N LEU A 54 -6.21 -4.97 -1.50
CA LEU A 54 -7.10 -4.94 -0.34
C LEU A 54 -6.65 -5.90 0.75
N GLU A 55 -6.29 -7.14 0.38
CA GLU A 55 -5.77 -8.12 1.34
C GLU A 55 -4.44 -7.68 1.97
N ALA A 56 -3.54 -7.09 1.19
CA ALA A 56 -2.26 -6.59 1.69
C ALA A 56 -2.46 -5.41 2.66
N LEU A 57 -3.31 -4.44 2.29
CA LEU A 57 -3.62 -3.28 3.13
C LEU A 57 -4.39 -3.69 4.41
N GLN A 58 -5.24 -4.71 4.33
CA GLN A 58 -5.95 -5.24 5.51
C GLN A 58 -4.97 -5.89 6.48
N LYS A 59 -4.06 -6.73 5.98
CA LYS A 59 -2.98 -7.33 6.80
C LYS A 59 -2.07 -6.27 7.42
N ALA A 60 -1.88 -5.14 6.74
CA ALA A 60 -1.15 -3.99 7.26
C ALA A 60 -1.96 -3.12 8.25
N GLY A 61 -3.25 -3.43 8.46
CA GLY A 61 -4.12 -2.68 9.37
C GLY A 61 -4.51 -1.29 8.86
N LEU A 62 -4.60 -1.09 7.55
CA LEU A 62 -4.96 0.20 6.94
C LEU A 62 -6.40 0.26 6.42
N VAL A 63 -6.97 -0.89 6.08
CA VAL A 63 -8.33 -1.03 5.58
C VAL A 63 -9.03 -2.16 6.32
N ALA A 64 -10.36 -2.11 6.35
CA ALA A 64 -11.18 -3.17 6.92
C ALA A 64 -12.25 -3.61 5.92
N ALA A 65 -12.52 -4.92 5.92
CA ALA A 65 -13.73 -5.48 5.32
C ALA A 65 -14.89 -5.36 6.33
N ASP A 66 -16.09 -5.06 5.86
CA ASP A 66 -17.29 -4.94 6.70
C ASP A 66 -18.06 -6.26 6.91
N GLY A 67 -17.59 -7.36 6.32
CA GLY A 67 -18.20 -8.68 6.37
C GLY A 67 -19.28 -8.93 5.31
N ASN A 68 -19.76 -7.89 4.63
CA ASN A 68 -20.76 -7.96 3.55
C ASN A 68 -20.13 -7.79 2.15
N GLY A 69 -18.80 -7.91 2.06
CA GLY A 69 -18.04 -7.70 0.82
C GLY A 69 -17.59 -6.26 0.59
N GLY A 70 -17.91 -5.35 1.52
CA GLY A 70 -17.50 -3.96 1.49
C GLY A 70 -16.14 -3.72 2.13
N TRP A 71 -15.41 -2.74 1.62
CA TRP A 71 -14.08 -2.33 2.06
C TRP A 71 -14.04 -0.83 2.35
N ARG A 72 -13.35 -0.44 3.42
CA ARG A 72 -13.19 0.97 3.79
C ARG A 72 -11.82 1.26 4.37
N TYR A 73 -11.43 2.53 4.30
CA TYR A 73 -10.31 3.04 5.08
C TYR A 73 -10.61 2.91 6.58
N ALA A 74 -9.74 2.23 7.31
CA ALA A 74 -9.89 1.96 8.73
C ALA A 74 -8.52 1.67 9.35
N PRO A 75 -7.67 2.70 9.54
CA PRO A 75 -6.34 2.52 10.09
C PRO A 75 -6.44 2.01 11.53
N ALA A 76 -5.60 1.02 11.86
CA ALA A 76 -5.59 0.36 13.16
C ALA A 76 -5.08 1.26 14.31
N SER A 77 -4.48 2.41 13.98
CA SER A 77 -4.00 3.40 14.95
C SER A 77 -3.95 4.80 14.35
N ALA A 78 -3.99 5.82 15.22
CA ALA A 78 -3.78 7.22 14.83
C ALA A 78 -2.39 7.44 14.18
N THR A 79 -1.39 6.64 14.54
CA THR A 79 -0.07 6.67 13.90
C THR A 79 -0.15 6.27 12.42
N PHE A 80 -0.89 5.21 12.09
CA PHE A 80 -1.08 4.80 10.69
C PHE A 80 -1.89 5.80 9.89
N ASP A 81 -2.87 6.47 10.51
CA ASP A 81 -3.61 7.56 9.88
C ASP A 81 -2.68 8.71 9.49
N ARG A 82 -1.90 9.23 10.46
CA ARG A 82 -0.89 10.28 10.23
C ARG A 82 0.13 9.90 9.15
N LEU A 83 0.67 8.67 9.20
CA LEU A 83 1.66 8.23 8.20
C LEU A 83 1.03 8.07 6.81
N THR A 84 -0.24 7.72 6.72
CA THR A 84 -0.97 7.70 5.44
C THR A 84 -1.19 9.11 4.91
N GLU A 85 -1.47 10.08 5.78
CA GLU A 85 -1.57 11.50 5.42
C GLU A 85 -0.25 12.05 4.88
N GLU A 86 0.86 11.78 5.58
CA GLU A 86 2.20 12.17 5.14
C GLU A 86 2.57 11.50 3.81
N LEU A 87 2.23 10.23 3.64
CA LEU A 87 2.39 9.53 2.36
C LEU A 87 1.58 10.21 1.24
N GLU A 88 0.35 10.64 1.50
CA GLU A 88 -0.47 11.35 0.52
C GLU A 88 0.18 12.68 0.10
N ALA A 89 0.65 13.46 1.06
CA ALA A 89 1.34 14.72 0.80
C ALA A 89 2.61 14.50 -0.03
N LEU A 90 3.46 13.56 0.38
CA LEU A 90 4.69 13.23 -0.33
C LEU A 90 4.43 12.69 -1.73
N TYR A 91 3.42 11.82 -1.90
CA TYR A 91 3.09 11.23 -3.19
C TYR A 91 2.53 12.26 -4.17
N ARG A 92 1.78 13.25 -3.68
CA ARG A 92 1.30 14.39 -4.48
C ARG A 92 2.44 15.29 -4.95
N GLU A 93 3.40 15.58 -4.07
CA GLU A 93 4.53 16.46 -4.38
C GLU A 93 5.61 15.77 -5.22
N ARG A 94 5.89 14.49 -4.94
CA ARG A 94 7.05 13.75 -5.45
C ARG A 94 6.70 12.29 -5.78
N PRO A 95 5.77 12.02 -6.72
CA PRO A 95 5.33 10.66 -7.04
C PRO A 95 6.47 9.74 -7.50
N THR A 96 7.42 10.29 -8.27
CA THR A 96 8.61 9.55 -8.72
C THR A 96 9.49 9.10 -7.56
N ALA A 97 9.65 9.90 -6.52
CA ALA A 97 10.49 9.56 -5.36
C ALA A 97 9.90 8.38 -4.58
N VAL A 98 8.58 8.40 -4.35
CA VAL A 98 7.86 7.29 -3.69
C VAL A 98 7.95 6.02 -4.53
N THR A 99 7.79 6.14 -5.85
CA THR A 99 7.92 5.03 -6.80
C THR A 99 9.31 4.41 -6.74
N GLN A 100 10.37 5.22 -6.76
CA GLN A 100 11.76 4.77 -6.61
C GLN A 100 11.99 4.07 -5.26
N ALA A 101 11.44 4.59 -4.16
CA ALA A 101 11.55 3.98 -2.84
C ALA A 101 10.90 2.58 -2.78
N LEU A 102 9.76 2.41 -3.45
CA LEU A 102 9.07 1.10 -3.58
C LEU A 102 9.89 0.09 -4.40
N PHE A 103 10.53 0.53 -5.48
CA PHE A 103 11.40 -0.33 -6.30
C PHE A 103 12.71 -0.70 -5.59
N ALA A 104 13.39 0.25 -4.96
CA ALA A 104 14.63 0.01 -4.23
C ALA A 104 14.49 -1.05 -3.11
N ARG A 105 13.30 -1.16 -2.52
CA ARG A 105 12.96 -2.24 -1.58
C ARG A 105 12.95 -3.62 -2.26
N THR A 106 12.35 -3.71 -3.44
CA THR A 106 12.25 -4.96 -4.21
C THR A 106 13.65 -5.46 -4.57
N ASP A 107 14.54 -4.55 -4.95
CA ASP A 107 15.93 -4.89 -5.29
C ASP A 107 16.73 -5.36 -4.07
N LYS A 108 16.54 -4.77 -2.89
CA LYS A 108 17.16 -5.29 -1.65
C LYS A 108 16.66 -6.69 -1.29
N LEU A 109 15.35 -6.96 -1.42
CA LEU A 109 14.80 -8.31 -1.20
C LEU A 109 15.34 -9.33 -2.22
N ARG A 110 15.50 -8.94 -3.48
CA ARG A 110 16.13 -9.77 -4.53
C ARG A 110 17.61 -10.02 -4.27
N SER A 111 18.37 -8.99 -3.91
CA SER A 111 19.81 -9.10 -3.60
C SER A 111 20.09 -10.06 -2.43
N PHE A 112 19.22 -10.08 -1.42
CA PHE A 112 19.29 -11.11 -0.37
C PHE A 112 18.96 -12.51 -0.91
N ALA A 113 17.91 -12.66 -1.74
CA ALA A 113 17.54 -13.96 -2.29
C ALA A 113 18.58 -14.55 -3.28
N ASP A 114 19.25 -13.70 -4.07
CA ASP A 114 20.32 -14.10 -4.99
C ASP A 114 21.59 -14.52 -4.24
N ALA A 115 21.88 -13.89 -3.09
CA ALA A 115 23.00 -14.28 -2.23
C ALA A 115 22.87 -15.71 -1.67
N PHE A 116 21.68 -16.30 -1.67
CA PHE A 116 21.45 -17.71 -1.26
C PHE A 116 21.38 -18.70 -2.43
N ARG A 117 21.47 -18.23 -3.69
CA ARG A 117 21.55 -19.11 -4.87
C ARG A 117 22.96 -19.46 -5.31
N LEU A 118 23.99 -18.97 -4.62
CA LEU A 118 25.40 -19.28 -4.90
C LEU A 118 25.86 -20.56 -4.19
N ARG A 119 25.29 -21.69 -4.61
CA ARG A 119 25.99 -22.99 -4.75
C ARG A 119 25.02 -24.01 -5.32
N LYS A 120 25.17 -24.27 -6.62
CA LYS A 120 25.12 -25.62 -7.16
C LYS A 120 26.31 -25.74 -8.08
N ASP A 121 27.14 -26.73 -7.76
CA ASP A 121 28.17 -27.28 -8.65
C ASP A 121 27.57 -27.66 -10.01
#